data_AF-A0A2A5HJ03-F1
#
_entry.id   AF-A0A2A5HJ03-F1
#
_cell.length_a   1.000
_cell.length_b   1.000
_cell.length_c   1.000
_cell.angle_alpha   90.00
_cell.angle_beta   90.00
_cell.angle_gamma   90.00
#
_symmetry.space_group_name_H-M   'P 1'
#
loop_
_entity.id
_entity.type
_entity.pdbx_description
1 polymer ?
#
loop_
_entity_poly.entity_id
_entity_poly.type
_entity_poly.pdbx_seq_one_letter_code
_entity_poly.pdbx_strand_id
1 'polypeptide(L)'
;MLKKIGLALFAIFVIIQFFRIDKTNPEVIAENDFLYAVGAPEEVTQIIKTSCYDCHSNTTQYPWYSNVAPVSWWLKDHINEAREELNFSEWETFEHKRKLKKLKECVEELEEKEMPLTSYTITHGDAKLSDQQRELLINWFKETLSYFEEGEATAEEEPKSNLSLDNGKKWIANVETIDGINNMIAIIAQPMEEDRIILFVARGQQLMTEFETLVSKCNMTGEAHEQLHHYIFPLKEKIELLMNCEDMTTCDLTQLDILRHLHLFNEYFEGESLPS
;
A
#
# COMPACT_ATOMS: atom_id res chain seq x y z
N MET A 1 -44.35 -9.29 38.10
CA MET A 1 -42.89 -9.50 38.10
C MET A 1 -42.22 -9.02 36.80
N LEU A 2 -42.78 -9.33 35.62
CA LEU A 2 -42.24 -8.86 34.33
C LEU A 2 -42.02 -7.33 34.22
N LYS A 3 -42.92 -6.50 34.76
CA LYS A 3 -42.76 -5.02 34.76
C LYS A 3 -41.51 -4.55 35.53
N LYS A 4 -41.13 -5.24 36.62
CA LYS A 4 -39.94 -4.89 37.42
C LYS A 4 -38.65 -5.35 36.73
N ILE A 5 -38.69 -6.50 36.06
CA ILE A 5 -37.57 -7.03 35.27
C ILE A 5 -37.30 -6.12 34.06
N GLY A 6 -38.34 -5.73 33.32
CA GLY A 6 -38.19 -4.81 32.18
C GLY A 6 -37.64 -3.45 32.59
N LEU A 7 -38.08 -2.90 33.73
CA LEU A 7 -37.55 -1.65 34.26
C LEU A 7 -36.08 -1.76 34.66
N ALA A 8 -35.68 -2.89 35.26
CA ALA A 8 -34.28 -3.15 35.61
C ALA A 8 -33.40 -3.27 34.35
N LEU A 9 -33.84 -4.01 33.34
CA LEU A 9 -33.12 -4.15 32.06
C LEU A 9 -33.01 -2.81 31.33
N PHE A 10 -34.06 -1.99 31.33
CA PHE A 10 -34.01 -0.66 30.75
C PHE A 10 -33.03 0.26 31.49
N ALA A 11 -33.04 0.25 32.82
CA ALA A 11 -32.09 1.02 33.62
C ALA A 11 -30.64 0.59 33.33
N ILE A 12 -30.37 -0.72 33.24
CA ILE A 12 -29.07 -1.25 32.84
C ILE A 12 -28.71 -0.76 31.43
N PHE A 13 -29.63 -0.88 30.47
CA PHE A 13 -29.41 -0.44 29.09
C PHE A 13 -29.04 1.05 29.01
N VAL A 14 -29.70 1.92 29.79
CA VAL A 14 -29.40 3.34 29.87
C VAL A 14 -28.02 3.59 30.51
N ILE A 15 -27.69 2.87 31.58
CA ILE A 15 -26.39 2.99 32.26
C ILE A 15 -25.25 2.59 31.33
N ILE A 16 -25.38 1.51 30.55
CA ILE A 16 -24.30 1.07 29.67
C ILE A 16 -24.03 2.04 28.51
N GLN A 17 -24.99 2.90 28.12
CA GLN A 17 -24.76 3.90 27.07
C GLN A 17 -23.73 4.98 27.45
N PHE A 18 -23.40 5.13 28.73
CA PHE A 18 -22.38 6.08 29.19
C PHE A 18 -20.94 5.61 28.95
N PHE A 19 -20.73 4.31 28.70
CA PHE A 19 -19.42 3.76 28.35
C PHE A 19 -19.31 3.69 26.83
N ARG A 20 -18.73 4.72 26.22
CA ARG A 20 -18.57 4.83 24.76
C ARG A 20 -17.18 4.38 24.33
N ILE A 21 -17.07 3.89 23.10
CA ILE A 21 -15.79 3.55 22.48
C ILE A 21 -15.01 4.81 22.07
N ASP A 22 -13.69 4.67 21.98
CA ASP A 22 -12.84 5.64 21.30
C ASP A 22 -12.89 5.40 19.78
N LYS A 23 -13.28 6.45 19.05
CA LYS A 23 -13.42 6.48 17.59
C LYS A 23 -12.32 7.30 16.92
N THR A 24 -11.30 7.71 17.67
CA THR A 24 -10.13 8.37 17.12
C THR A 24 -9.40 7.39 16.23
N ASN A 25 -9.18 7.79 14.98
CA ASN A 25 -8.38 7.02 14.05
C ASN A 25 -6.89 7.27 14.29
N PRO A 26 -6.02 6.24 14.14
CA PRO A 26 -4.58 6.46 14.17
C PRO A 26 -4.12 7.36 13.01
N GLU A 27 -2.88 7.80 13.07
CA GLU A 27 -2.26 8.57 12.00
C GLU A 27 -2.16 7.75 10.70
N VAL A 28 -2.31 8.43 9.56
CA VAL A 28 -2.16 7.86 8.22
C VAL A 28 -0.93 8.48 7.59
N ILE A 29 0.04 7.65 7.25
CA ILE A 29 1.23 8.01 6.47
C ILE A 29 0.96 7.51 5.05
N ALA A 30 0.85 8.41 4.09
CA ALA A 30 0.39 8.07 2.74
C ALA A 30 1.32 7.05 2.06
N GLU A 31 2.62 7.17 2.30
CA GLU A 31 3.67 6.31 1.77
C GLU A 31 3.58 4.87 2.31
N ASN A 32 2.96 4.68 3.48
CA ASN A 32 2.75 3.35 4.06
C ASN A 32 1.45 2.70 3.60
N ASP A 33 0.55 3.43 2.94
CA ASP A 33 -0.74 2.90 2.53
C ASP A 33 -0.59 1.95 1.34
N PHE A 34 -1.26 0.80 1.42
CA PHE A 34 -1.20 -0.26 0.42
C PHE A 34 -1.49 0.24 -0.99
N LEU A 35 -2.57 0.99 -1.19
CA LEU A 35 -3.00 1.44 -2.52
C LEU A 35 -1.97 2.40 -3.14
N TYR A 36 -1.31 3.20 -2.31
CA TYR A 36 -0.22 4.08 -2.75
C TYR A 36 1.03 3.26 -3.08
N ALA A 37 1.44 2.39 -2.17
CA ALA A 37 2.66 1.60 -2.29
C ALA A 37 2.69 0.69 -3.52
N VAL A 38 1.53 0.13 -3.91
CA VAL A 38 1.43 -0.75 -5.09
C VAL A 38 0.92 -0.04 -6.35
N GLY A 39 0.67 1.27 -6.29
CA GLY A 39 0.17 2.04 -7.43
C GLY A 39 -1.16 1.53 -7.97
N ALA A 40 -2.13 1.28 -7.08
CA ALA A 40 -3.39 0.64 -7.44
C ALA A 40 -4.21 1.46 -8.46
N PRO A 41 -4.81 0.82 -9.49
CA PRO A 41 -5.73 1.49 -10.41
C PRO A 41 -6.89 2.18 -9.69
N GLU A 42 -7.47 3.23 -10.30
CA GLU A 42 -8.53 4.02 -9.67
C GLU A 42 -9.77 3.17 -9.31
N GLU A 43 -10.18 2.27 -10.20
CA GLU A 43 -11.32 1.39 -9.98
C GLU A 43 -11.10 0.47 -8.77
N VAL A 44 -9.92 -0.13 -8.66
CA VAL A 44 -9.51 -0.96 -7.51
C VAL A 44 -9.48 -0.12 -6.23
N THR A 45 -8.88 1.07 -6.29
CA THR A 45 -8.81 2.02 -5.19
C THR A 45 -10.18 2.35 -4.63
N GLN A 46 -11.15 2.64 -5.50
CA GLN A 46 -12.51 2.98 -5.09
C GLN A 46 -13.21 1.80 -4.40
N ILE A 47 -13.06 0.59 -4.95
CA ILE A 47 -13.66 -0.62 -4.37
C ILE A 47 -13.05 -0.89 -2.99
N ILE A 48 -11.71 -0.91 -2.86
CA ILE A 48 -11.03 -1.22 -1.60
C ILE A 48 -11.37 -0.17 -0.52
N LYS A 49 -11.41 1.11 -0.87
CA LYS A 49 -11.80 2.17 0.08
C LYS A 49 -13.24 2.03 0.57
N THR A 50 -14.15 1.57 -0.29
CA THR A 50 -15.58 1.43 0.05
C THR A 50 -15.86 0.13 0.80
N SER A 51 -15.21 -0.96 0.40
CA SER A 51 -15.54 -2.31 0.87
C SER A 51 -14.65 -2.82 2.00
N CYS A 52 -13.44 -2.28 2.16
CA CYS A 52 -12.42 -2.86 3.05
C CYS A 52 -11.89 -1.87 4.11
N TYR A 53 -11.68 -0.61 3.74
CA TYR A 53 -10.95 0.36 4.59
C TYR A 53 -11.63 0.68 5.92
N ASP A 54 -12.96 0.58 6.00
CA ASP A 54 -13.65 0.85 7.27
C ASP A 54 -13.23 -0.09 8.40
N CYS A 55 -12.79 -1.32 8.08
CA CYS A 55 -12.29 -2.27 9.06
C CYS A 55 -10.77 -2.43 8.99
N HIS A 56 -10.18 -2.41 7.80
CA HIS A 56 -8.78 -2.75 7.56
C HIS A 56 -7.87 -1.55 7.29
N SER A 57 -8.22 -0.34 7.72
CA SER A 57 -7.34 0.82 7.57
C SER A 57 -7.42 1.78 8.77
N ASN A 58 -6.51 2.76 8.82
CA ASN A 58 -6.54 3.86 9.79
C ASN A 58 -7.56 4.96 9.39
N THR A 59 -8.45 4.74 8.42
CA THR A 59 -9.44 5.74 7.96
C THR A 59 -10.89 5.33 8.21
N THR A 60 -11.15 4.50 9.21
CA THR A 60 -12.50 4.00 9.54
C THR A 60 -13.56 5.11 9.62
N GLN A 61 -14.64 4.96 8.85
CA GLN A 61 -15.84 5.76 8.98
C GLN A 61 -16.84 5.05 9.88
N TYR A 62 -16.87 5.45 11.16
CA TYR A 62 -17.74 4.79 12.13
C TYR A 62 -19.23 5.03 11.84
N PRO A 63 -20.05 3.98 11.70
CA PRO A 63 -21.49 4.11 11.46
C PRO A 63 -22.22 4.64 12.68
N TRP A 64 -23.47 5.10 12.50
CA TRP A 64 -24.26 5.71 13.59
C TRP A 64 -24.42 4.79 14.81
N TYR A 65 -24.51 3.48 14.61
CA TYR A 65 -24.69 2.49 15.68
C TYR A 65 -23.42 2.29 16.54
N SER A 66 -22.28 2.83 16.11
CA SER A 66 -21.06 2.96 16.94
C SER A 66 -21.25 3.81 18.20
N ASN A 67 -22.40 4.47 18.35
CA ASN A 67 -22.78 5.24 19.54
C ASN A 67 -23.69 4.47 20.52
N VAL A 68 -24.09 3.23 20.19
CA VAL A 68 -25.05 2.45 20.98
C VAL A 68 -24.36 1.27 21.63
N ALA A 69 -24.34 1.19 22.96
CA ALA A 69 -23.82 0.04 23.69
C ALA A 69 -24.87 -1.10 23.77
N PRO A 70 -24.44 -2.38 23.75
CA PRO A 70 -23.06 -2.87 23.66
C PRO A 70 -22.54 -3.05 22.22
N VAL A 71 -23.37 -2.76 21.20
CA VAL A 71 -23.03 -2.95 19.77
C VAL A 71 -21.76 -2.20 19.39
N SER A 72 -21.58 -0.99 19.92
CA SER A 72 -20.37 -0.18 19.73
C SER A 72 -19.10 -0.86 20.23
N TRP A 73 -19.14 -1.54 21.39
CA TRP A 73 -17.98 -2.27 21.92
C TRP A 73 -17.62 -3.43 21.04
N TRP A 74 -18.62 -4.22 20.63
CA TRP A 74 -18.45 -5.33 19.70
C TRP A 74 -17.85 -4.85 18.37
N LEU A 75 -18.39 -3.78 17.78
CA LEU A 75 -17.84 -3.18 16.56
C LEU A 75 -16.38 -2.78 16.72
N LYS A 76 -16.03 -2.10 17.83
CA LYS A 76 -14.67 -1.62 18.05
C LYS A 76 -13.67 -2.77 18.20
N ASP A 77 -14.08 -3.82 18.92
CA ASP A 77 -13.28 -5.03 19.11
C ASP A 77 -12.98 -5.69 17.76
N HIS A 78 -14.00 -5.87 16.92
CA HIS A 78 -13.85 -6.41 15.56
C HIS A 78 -12.96 -5.56 14.65
N ILE A 79 -13.06 -4.23 14.71
CA ILE A 79 -12.17 -3.34 13.92
C ILE A 79 -10.72 -3.45 14.40
N ASN A 80 -10.50 -3.56 15.72
CA ASN A 80 -9.16 -3.73 16.25
C ASN A 80 -8.55 -5.06 15.79
N GLU A 81 -9.29 -6.16 15.90
CA GLU A 81 -8.87 -7.49 15.42
C GLU A 81 -8.61 -7.50 13.91
N ALA A 82 -9.50 -6.88 13.12
CA ALA A 82 -9.34 -6.76 11.67
C ALA A 82 -8.04 -6.04 11.28
N ARG A 83 -7.69 -4.95 11.98
CA ARG A 83 -6.43 -4.20 11.76
C ARG A 83 -5.20 -4.97 12.21
N GLU A 84 -5.28 -5.69 13.33
CA GLU A 84 -4.18 -6.54 13.81
C GLU A 84 -3.80 -7.61 12.78
N GLU A 85 -4.82 -8.22 12.15
CA GLU A 85 -4.61 -9.15 11.05
C GLU A 85 -4.12 -8.45 9.79
N LEU A 86 -4.83 -7.43 9.31
CA LEU A 86 -4.51 -6.67 8.11
C LEU A 86 -4.89 -5.19 8.26
N ASN A 87 -3.89 -4.32 8.24
CA ASN A 87 -4.06 -2.86 8.17
C ASN A 87 -3.39 -2.31 6.90
N PHE A 88 -4.21 -1.94 5.91
CA PHE A 88 -3.76 -1.37 4.64
C PHE A 88 -3.00 -0.05 4.82
N SER A 89 -3.26 0.73 5.87
CA SER A 89 -2.53 1.99 6.13
C SER A 89 -1.10 1.78 6.67
N GLU A 90 -0.73 0.53 6.97
CA GLU A 90 0.57 0.17 7.54
C GLU A 90 1.32 -0.83 6.65
N TRP A 91 0.92 -0.95 5.38
CA TRP A 91 1.42 -1.94 4.43
C TRP A 91 2.95 -1.96 4.31
N GLU A 92 3.59 -0.80 4.16
CA GLU A 92 5.05 -0.73 4.03
C GLU A 92 5.83 -1.06 5.30
N THR A 93 5.13 -1.18 6.44
CA THR A 93 5.75 -1.65 7.69
C THR A 93 5.82 -3.17 7.78
N PHE A 94 5.16 -3.89 6.85
CA PHE A 94 5.11 -5.34 6.86
C PHE A 94 6.37 -5.95 6.24
N GLU A 95 6.92 -6.96 6.91
CA GLU A 95 7.92 -7.86 6.33
C GLU A 95 7.40 -8.52 5.05
N HIS A 96 8.29 -8.81 4.08
CA HIS A 96 7.93 -9.37 2.78
C HIS A 96 7.03 -10.62 2.89
N LYS A 97 7.39 -11.57 3.76
CA LYS A 97 6.61 -12.79 4.01
C LYS A 97 5.20 -12.50 4.53
N ARG A 98 5.03 -11.43 5.31
CA ARG A 98 3.72 -11.00 5.79
C ARG A 98 2.92 -10.39 4.64
N LYS A 99 3.53 -9.56 3.77
CA LYS A 99 2.87 -9.02 2.57
C LYS A 99 2.32 -10.16 1.69
N LEU A 100 3.15 -11.15 1.35
CA LEU A 100 2.73 -12.34 0.58
C LEU A 100 1.58 -13.10 1.23
N LYS A 101 1.72 -13.43 2.52
CA LYS A 101 0.68 -14.14 3.28
C LYS A 101 -0.65 -13.38 3.24
N LYS A 102 -0.63 -12.06 3.44
CA LYS A 102 -1.83 -11.24 3.50
C LYS A 102 -2.50 -11.06 2.13
N LEU A 103 -1.73 -10.96 1.04
CA LEU A 103 -2.28 -10.97 -0.32
C LEU A 103 -2.99 -12.29 -0.64
N LYS A 104 -2.38 -13.41 -0.24
CA LYS A 104 -2.98 -14.73 -0.40
C LYS A 104 -4.30 -14.85 0.39
N GLU A 105 -4.30 -14.42 1.65
CA GLU A 105 -5.52 -14.39 2.47
C GLU A 105 -6.60 -13.49 1.84
N CYS A 106 -6.26 -12.32 1.28
CA CYS A 106 -7.21 -11.48 0.54
C CYS A 106 -7.87 -12.23 -0.64
N VAL A 107 -7.08 -12.99 -1.40
CA VAL A 107 -7.60 -13.80 -2.51
C VAL A 107 -8.56 -14.87 -1.98
N GLU A 108 -8.16 -15.62 -0.96
CA GLU A 108 -8.96 -16.70 -0.36
C GLU A 108 -10.29 -16.16 0.19
N GLU A 109 -10.27 -15.10 0.99
CA GLU A 109 -11.45 -14.47 1.59
C GLU A 109 -12.43 -13.93 0.54
N LEU A 110 -11.91 -13.45 -0.60
CA LEU A 110 -12.73 -13.00 -1.72
C LEU A 110 -13.32 -14.17 -2.52
N GLU A 111 -12.56 -15.23 -2.77
CA GLU A 111 -13.01 -16.44 -3.48
C GLU A 111 -14.08 -17.19 -2.69
N GLU A 112 -13.90 -17.30 -1.37
CA GLU A 112 -14.84 -17.96 -0.45
C GLU A 112 -16.07 -17.09 -0.12
N LYS A 113 -16.05 -15.81 -0.51
CA LYS A 113 -17.10 -14.82 -0.25
C LYS A 113 -17.33 -14.54 1.24
N GLU A 114 -16.31 -14.77 2.05
CA GLU A 114 -16.31 -14.42 3.47
C GLU A 114 -16.15 -12.90 3.66
N MET A 115 -15.43 -12.24 2.74
CA MET A 115 -15.30 -10.78 2.70
C MET A 115 -16.02 -10.11 1.52
N PRO A 116 -16.62 -8.92 1.74
CA PRO A 116 -16.91 -8.30 3.03
C PRO A 116 -17.99 -9.09 3.79
N LEU A 117 -17.93 -9.07 5.13
CA LEU A 117 -18.85 -9.81 5.98
C LEU A 117 -20.32 -9.54 5.62
N THR A 118 -21.13 -10.60 5.54
CA THR A 118 -22.57 -10.46 5.24
C THR A 118 -23.27 -9.56 6.28
N SER A 119 -22.90 -9.67 7.56
CA SER A 119 -23.44 -8.82 8.63
C SER A 119 -23.16 -7.32 8.41
N TYR A 120 -21.98 -7.00 7.87
CA TYR A 120 -21.57 -5.64 7.54
C TYR A 120 -22.40 -5.08 6.37
N THR A 121 -22.48 -5.84 5.28
CA THR A 121 -23.17 -5.41 4.04
C THR A 121 -24.69 -5.24 4.18
N ILE A 122 -25.33 -5.82 5.21
CA ILE A 122 -26.75 -5.56 5.54
C ILE A 122 -27.00 -4.08 5.86
N THR A 123 -26.02 -3.42 6.50
CA THR A 123 -26.13 -2.01 6.91
C THR A 123 -25.26 -1.07 6.08
N HIS A 124 -24.31 -1.62 5.31
CA HIS A 124 -23.39 -0.92 4.40
C HIS A 124 -23.52 -1.53 3.00
N GLY A 125 -24.64 -1.25 2.34
CA GLY A 125 -24.96 -1.85 1.04
C GLY A 125 -24.01 -1.43 -0.09
N ASP A 126 -23.36 -0.27 0.07
CA ASP A 126 -22.30 0.26 -0.79
C ASP A 126 -21.00 -0.55 -0.70
N ALA A 127 -20.71 -1.14 0.46
CA ALA A 127 -19.57 -2.05 0.63
C ALA A 127 -19.77 -3.41 -0.07
N LYS A 128 -21.00 -3.74 -0.50
CA LYS A 128 -21.30 -5.03 -1.12
C LYS A 128 -20.69 -5.12 -2.51
N LEU A 129 -19.75 -6.04 -2.68
CA LEU A 129 -19.14 -6.34 -3.98
C LEU A 129 -20.14 -7.00 -4.93
N SER A 130 -20.21 -6.48 -6.17
CA SER A 130 -20.76 -7.22 -7.30
C SER A 130 -19.85 -8.39 -7.68
N ASP A 131 -20.35 -9.37 -8.43
CA ASP A 131 -19.52 -10.47 -8.90
C ASP A 131 -18.36 -9.97 -9.79
N GLN A 132 -18.58 -8.92 -10.58
CA GLN A 132 -17.55 -8.29 -11.40
C GLN A 132 -16.47 -7.59 -10.57
N GLN A 133 -16.87 -6.81 -9.55
CA GLN A 133 -15.93 -6.14 -8.64
C GLN A 133 -15.10 -7.16 -7.85
N ARG A 134 -15.72 -8.26 -7.43
CA ARG A 134 -15.05 -9.35 -6.71
C ARG A 134 -14.02 -10.03 -7.60
N GLU A 135 -14.39 -10.37 -8.84
CA GLU A 135 -13.47 -10.99 -9.79
C GLU A 135 -12.31 -10.06 -10.14
N LEU A 136 -12.58 -8.77 -10.34
CA LEU A 136 -11.55 -7.74 -10.54
C LEU A 136 -10.56 -7.70 -9.37
N LEU A 137 -11.04 -7.65 -8.14
CA LEU A 137 -10.17 -7.65 -6.95
C LEU A 137 -9.36 -8.94 -6.83
N ILE A 138 -9.98 -10.11 -7.05
CA ILE A 138 -9.28 -11.39 -6.99
C ILE A 138 -8.12 -11.42 -7.98
N ASN A 139 -8.37 -11.02 -9.23
CA ASN A 139 -7.35 -11.00 -10.27
C ASN A 139 -6.24 -10.01 -9.92
N TRP A 140 -6.61 -8.80 -9.50
CA TRP A 140 -5.64 -7.79 -9.12
C TRP A 140 -4.79 -8.18 -7.91
N PHE A 141 -5.38 -8.81 -6.87
CA PHE A 141 -4.61 -9.33 -5.75
C PHE A 141 -3.70 -10.50 -6.15
N LYS A 142 -4.11 -11.36 -7.09
CA LYS A 142 -3.26 -12.42 -7.65
C LYS A 142 -2.09 -11.86 -8.45
N GLU A 143 -2.32 -10.85 -9.27
CA GLU A 143 -1.27 -10.15 -10.01
C GLU A 143 -0.29 -9.46 -9.05
N THR A 144 -0.81 -8.76 -8.04
CA THR A 144 -0.01 -8.15 -6.97
C THR A 144 0.79 -9.22 -6.23
N LEU A 145 0.17 -10.36 -5.88
CA LEU A 145 0.85 -11.48 -5.23
C LEU A 145 1.98 -12.04 -6.11
N SER A 146 1.71 -12.33 -7.38
CA SER A 146 2.72 -12.81 -8.34
C SER A 146 3.89 -11.84 -8.43
N TYR A 147 3.60 -10.54 -8.46
CA TYR A 147 4.62 -9.49 -8.47
C TYR A 147 5.52 -9.53 -7.21
N PHE A 148 4.95 -9.71 -6.02
CA PHE A 148 5.76 -9.86 -4.80
C PHE A 148 6.50 -11.22 -4.76
N GLU A 149 5.91 -12.31 -5.26
CA GLU A 149 6.56 -13.63 -5.33
C GLU A 149 7.75 -13.63 -6.31
N GLU A 150 7.58 -13.03 -7.48
CA GLU A 150 8.63 -12.80 -8.47
C GLU A 150 9.68 -11.83 -7.93
N GLY A 151 9.27 -10.86 -7.11
CA GLY A 151 10.18 -9.98 -6.39
C GLY A 151 11.14 -10.71 -5.46
N GLU A 152 10.65 -11.73 -4.73
CA GLU A 152 11.45 -12.61 -3.89
C GLU A 152 12.33 -13.57 -4.72
N ALA A 153 11.77 -14.17 -5.78
CA ALA A 153 12.50 -15.08 -6.66
C ALA A 153 13.62 -14.37 -7.45
N THR A 154 13.38 -13.16 -7.94
CA THR A 154 14.38 -12.31 -8.61
C THR A 154 15.40 -11.75 -7.63
N ALA A 155 15.04 -11.45 -6.37
CA ALA A 155 16.04 -11.09 -5.35
C ALA A 155 17.02 -12.25 -5.04
N GLU A 156 16.60 -13.50 -5.27
CA GLU A 156 17.45 -14.69 -5.14
C GLU A 156 18.26 -15.03 -6.43
N GLU A 157 17.78 -14.65 -7.63
CA GLU A 157 18.41 -14.98 -8.93
C GLU A 157 19.01 -13.79 -9.72
N GLU A 158 18.75 -12.53 -9.37
CA GLU A 158 19.45 -11.37 -9.93
C GLU A 158 20.96 -11.57 -9.69
N PRO A 159 21.85 -11.22 -10.64
CA PRO A 159 23.25 -11.13 -10.33
C PRO A 159 23.34 -10.09 -9.22
N LYS A 160 23.52 -10.55 -7.96
CA LYS A 160 23.53 -9.74 -6.74
C LYS A 160 23.96 -8.35 -7.14
N SER A 161 23.01 -7.40 -7.18
CA SER A 161 23.40 -6.02 -7.40
C SER A 161 24.54 -5.80 -6.41
N ASN A 162 25.66 -5.21 -6.85
CA ASN A 162 26.80 -4.98 -5.97
C ASN A 162 26.48 -3.94 -4.87
N LEU A 163 25.19 -3.73 -4.60
CA LEU A 163 24.63 -3.02 -3.47
C LEU A 163 24.99 -3.78 -2.20
N SER A 164 25.64 -3.05 -1.31
CA SER A 164 26.02 -3.50 0.01
C SER A 164 25.72 -2.40 0.99
N LEU A 165 25.52 -2.75 2.26
CA LEU A 165 25.43 -1.76 3.32
C LEU A 165 26.83 -1.29 3.74
N ASP A 166 26.96 -0.04 4.17
CA ASP A 166 28.17 0.46 4.84
C ASP A 166 28.31 -0.20 6.22
N ASN A 167 28.95 -1.37 6.25
CA ASN A 167 29.16 -2.13 7.49
C ASN A 167 27.86 -2.39 8.27
N GLY A 168 26.76 -2.66 7.55
CA GLY A 168 25.43 -2.88 8.12
C GLY A 168 24.60 -1.60 8.32
N LYS A 169 25.11 -0.44 7.88
CA LYS A 169 24.37 0.84 7.85
C LYS A 169 24.03 1.26 6.42
N LYS A 170 23.04 2.12 6.29
CA LYS A 170 22.68 2.73 5.00
C LYS A 170 23.73 3.76 4.59
N TRP A 171 23.94 3.91 3.29
CA TRP A 171 24.77 4.95 2.72
C TRP A 171 24.08 6.30 2.84
N ILE A 172 24.87 7.34 3.05
CA ILE A 172 24.34 8.71 3.09
C ILE A 172 24.21 9.23 1.66
N ALA A 173 22.99 9.60 1.27
CA ALA A 173 22.68 10.29 0.04
C ALA A 173 22.46 11.78 0.31
N ASN A 174 22.91 12.63 -0.62
CA ASN A 174 22.65 14.07 -0.57
C ASN A 174 21.16 14.37 -0.84
N VAL A 175 20.72 15.55 -0.40
CA VAL A 175 19.31 15.97 -0.53
C VAL A 175 18.82 15.93 -1.97
N GLU A 176 19.66 16.28 -2.95
CA GLU A 176 19.26 16.27 -4.36
C GLU A 176 18.98 14.85 -4.88
N THR A 177 19.65 13.82 -4.33
CA THR A 177 19.40 12.42 -4.67
C THR A 177 18.10 11.94 -4.04
N ILE A 178 17.89 12.24 -2.76
CA ILE A 178 16.63 11.91 -2.06
C ILE A 178 15.42 12.54 -2.77
N ASP A 179 15.52 13.84 -3.07
CA ASP A 179 14.46 14.56 -3.78
C ASP A 179 14.21 13.98 -5.17
N GLY A 180 15.28 13.63 -5.91
CA GLY A 180 15.17 13.01 -7.22
C GLY A 180 14.42 11.67 -7.19
N ILE A 181 14.77 10.79 -6.23
CA ILE A 181 14.08 9.51 -6.06
C ILE A 181 12.61 9.72 -5.68
N ASN A 182 12.33 10.62 -4.73
CA ASN A 182 10.96 10.93 -4.34
C ASN A 182 10.12 11.51 -5.50
N ASN A 183 10.72 12.37 -6.33
CA ASN A 183 10.07 12.88 -7.53
C ASN A 183 9.76 11.76 -8.53
N MET A 184 10.68 10.82 -8.73
CA MET A 184 10.44 9.66 -9.60
C MET A 184 9.33 8.76 -9.06
N ILE A 185 9.27 8.52 -7.75
CA ILE A 185 8.16 7.80 -7.09
C ILE A 185 6.84 8.55 -7.31
N ALA A 186 6.84 9.88 -7.14
CA ALA A 186 5.65 10.69 -7.36
C ALA A 186 5.19 10.70 -8.83
N ILE A 187 6.10 10.62 -9.81
CA ILE A 187 5.76 10.49 -11.23
C ILE A 187 5.10 9.14 -11.51
N ILE A 188 5.66 8.06 -10.95
CA ILE A 188 5.20 6.71 -11.28
C ILE A 188 3.93 6.31 -10.53
N ALA A 189 3.74 6.82 -9.31
CA ALA A 189 2.54 6.59 -8.49
C ALA A 189 1.32 7.41 -8.93
N GLN A 190 1.46 8.30 -9.93
CA GLN A 190 0.31 9.06 -10.44
C GLN A 190 -0.72 8.11 -11.08
N PRO A 191 -2.02 8.26 -10.76
CA PRO A 191 -3.06 7.47 -11.40
C PRO A 191 -3.06 7.70 -12.91
N MET A 192 -3.27 6.64 -13.67
CA MET A 192 -3.53 6.75 -15.11
C MET A 192 -5.03 6.84 -15.34
N GLU A 193 -5.47 7.98 -15.86
CA GLU A 193 -6.88 8.24 -16.19
C GLU A 193 -7.39 7.37 -17.35
N GLU A 194 -6.48 6.88 -18.20
CA GLU A 194 -6.80 5.97 -19.30
C GLU A 194 -5.65 5.01 -19.58
N ASP A 195 -5.97 3.75 -19.85
CA ASP A 195 -5.02 2.70 -20.18
C ASP A 195 -4.59 2.79 -21.65
N ARG A 196 -3.67 3.72 -21.92
CA ARG A 196 -3.07 3.91 -23.24
C ARG A 196 -1.56 3.81 -23.14
N ILE A 197 -0.95 2.95 -23.97
CA ILE A 197 0.51 2.77 -24.08
C ILE A 197 1.25 4.11 -24.20
N ILE A 198 0.71 5.08 -24.94
CA ILE A 198 1.32 6.41 -25.11
C ILE A 198 1.52 7.16 -23.77
N LEU A 199 0.67 6.92 -22.78
CA LEU A 199 0.77 7.54 -21.46
C LEU A 199 1.87 6.89 -20.63
N PHE A 200 2.09 5.58 -20.73
CA PHE A 200 3.25 4.90 -20.13
C PHE A 200 4.56 5.41 -20.74
N VAL A 201 4.61 5.54 -22.07
CA VAL A 201 5.78 6.09 -22.76
C VAL A 201 6.07 7.52 -22.31
N ALA A 202 5.04 8.36 -22.20
CA ALA A 202 5.17 9.74 -21.70
C ALA A 202 5.68 9.77 -20.25
N ARG A 203 5.18 8.87 -19.39
CA ARG A 203 5.68 8.71 -18.02
C ARG A 203 7.13 8.25 -17.98
N GLY A 204 7.52 7.31 -18.83
CA GLY A 204 8.91 6.90 -18.99
C GLY A 204 9.83 8.07 -19.36
N GLN A 205 9.38 8.97 -20.24
CA GLN A 205 10.14 10.19 -20.58
C GLN A 205 10.28 11.16 -19.38
N GLN A 206 9.22 11.31 -18.57
CA GLN A 206 9.28 12.11 -17.35
C GLN A 206 10.28 11.52 -16.33
N LEU A 207 10.22 10.20 -16.14
CA LEU A 207 11.18 9.48 -15.29
C LEU A 207 12.61 9.63 -15.79
N MET A 208 12.85 9.51 -17.09
CA MET A 208 14.19 9.70 -17.67
C MET A 208 14.70 11.14 -17.46
N THR A 209 13.82 12.14 -17.57
CA THR A 209 14.18 13.54 -17.31
C THR A 209 14.60 13.75 -15.85
N GLU A 210 13.87 13.15 -14.91
CA GLU A 210 14.22 13.24 -13.48
C GLU A 210 15.49 12.45 -13.18
N PHE A 211 15.67 11.28 -13.79
CA PHE A 211 16.88 10.47 -13.73
C PHE A 211 18.12 11.26 -14.18
N GLU A 212 18.05 11.90 -15.35
CA GLU A 212 19.15 12.74 -15.87
C GLU A 212 19.44 13.92 -14.93
N THR A 213 18.39 14.50 -14.34
CA THR A 213 18.52 15.57 -13.35
C THR A 213 19.24 15.08 -12.09
N LEU A 214 18.87 13.91 -11.56
CA LEU A 214 19.51 13.25 -10.42
C LEU A 214 21.01 13.02 -10.70
N VAL A 215 21.34 12.46 -11.87
CA VAL A 215 22.73 12.24 -12.28
C VAL A 215 23.51 13.56 -12.37
N SER A 216 22.90 14.61 -12.95
CA SER A 216 23.55 15.91 -13.12
C SER A 216 23.82 16.66 -11.82
N LYS A 217 23.00 16.43 -10.78
CA LYS A 217 23.10 17.06 -9.47
C LYS A 217 23.91 16.24 -8.46
N CYS A 218 24.38 15.05 -8.84
CA CYS A 218 25.11 14.17 -7.95
C CYS A 218 26.44 14.84 -7.49
N ASN A 219 26.56 15.04 -6.18
CA ASN A 219 27.77 15.56 -5.53
C ASN A 219 28.41 14.55 -4.57
N MET A 220 27.86 13.33 -4.51
CA MET A 220 28.38 12.22 -3.70
C MET A 220 29.76 11.79 -4.21
N THR A 221 30.59 11.28 -3.30
CA THR A 221 31.94 10.79 -3.63
C THR A 221 32.26 9.52 -2.87
N GLY A 222 33.27 8.77 -3.32
CA GLY A 222 33.72 7.54 -2.67
C GLY A 222 32.73 6.38 -2.84
N GLU A 223 32.77 5.43 -1.91
CA GLU A 223 31.98 4.19 -2.03
C GLU A 223 30.47 4.45 -2.09
N ALA A 224 29.96 5.45 -1.36
CA ALA A 224 28.54 5.82 -1.43
C ALA A 224 28.09 6.18 -2.86
N HIS A 225 28.96 6.84 -3.63
CA HIS A 225 28.70 7.18 -5.03
C HIS A 225 28.69 5.94 -5.94
N GLU A 226 29.65 5.03 -5.75
CA GLU A 226 29.71 3.77 -6.51
C GLU A 226 28.49 2.88 -6.23
N GLN A 227 28.06 2.83 -4.97
CA GLN A 227 26.85 2.11 -4.58
C GLN A 227 25.62 2.75 -5.20
N LEU A 228 25.54 4.09 -5.27
CA LEU A 228 24.47 4.76 -6.00
C LEU A 228 24.50 4.39 -7.49
N HIS A 229 25.68 4.24 -8.11
CA HIS A 229 25.81 3.76 -9.49
C HIS A 229 25.24 2.35 -9.69
N HIS A 230 25.53 1.42 -8.78
CA HIS A 230 24.94 0.08 -8.81
C HIS A 230 23.41 0.11 -8.69
N TYR A 231 22.88 1.08 -7.96
CA TYR A 231 21.45 1.29 -7.81
C TYR A 231 20.81 1.95 -9.06
N ILE A 232 21.36 3.04 -9.58
CA ILE A 232 20.72 3.81 -10.66
C ILE A 232 20.87 3.15 -12.04
N PHE A 233 21.88 2.30 -12.25
CA PHE A 233 22.10 1.71 -13.58
C PHE A 233 20.95 0.78 -14.02
N PRO A 234 20.50 -0.20 -13.22
CA PRO A 234 19.34 -1.02 -13.58
C PRO A 234 18.05 -0.20 -13.66
N LEU A 235 17.91 0.85 -12.82
CA LEU A 235 16.78 1.77 -12.90
C LEU A 235 16.69 2.42 -14.28
N LYS A 236 17.81 2.88 -14.83
CA LYS A 236 17.86 3.48 -16.18
C LYS A 236 17.33 2.51 -17.24
N GLU A 237 17.79 1.26 -17.22
CA GLU A 237 17.37 0.24 -18.18
C GLU A 237 15.85 -0.01 -18.09
N LYS A 238 15.30 -0.09 -16.88
CA LYS A 238 13.86 -0.26 -16.67
C LYS A 238 13.06 0.95 -17.21
N ILE A 239 13.56 2.17 -17.01
CA ILE A 239 12.93 3.38 -17.58
C ILE A 239 12.98 3.35 -19.12
N GLU A 240 14.11 2.96 -19.70
CA GLU A 240 14.23 2.79 -21.16
C GLU A 240 13.24 1.73 -21.67
N LEU A 241 13.02 0.63 -20.94
CA LEU A 241 12.00 -0.36 -21.28
C LEU A 241 10.59 0.23 -21.26
N LEU A 242 10.24 1.02 -20.25
CA LEU A 242 8.93 1.68 -20.16
C LEU A 242 8.71 2.66 -21.31
N MET A 243 9.75 3.38 -21.72
CA MET A 243 9.71 4.29 -22.86
C MET A 243 9.49 3.57 -24.21
N ASN A 244 9.76 2.27 -24.27
CA ASN A 244 9.71 1.47 -25.50
C ASN A 244 8.72 0.29 -25.42
N CYS A 245 7.84 0.23 -24.42
CA CYS A 245 6.88 -0.87 -24.27
C CYS A 245 5.85 -0.87 -25.42
N GLU A 246 5.51 -2.06 -25.93
CA GLU A 246 4.66 -2.23 -27.13
C GLU A 246 3.24 -2.76 -26.81
N ASP A 247 3.03 -3.27 -25.60
CA ASP A 247 1.75 -3.80 -25.13
C ASP A 247 1.48 -3.39 -23.67
N MET A 248 0.20 -3.34 -23.31
CA MET A 248 -0.25 -2.88 -21.99
C MET A 248 0.35 -3.67 -20.84
N THR A 249 0.33 -5.00 -20.94
CA THR A 249 0.84 -5.88 -19.88
C THR A 249 2.32 -5.63 -19.62
N THR A 250 3.14 -5.50 -20.66
CA THR A 250 4.56 -5.17 -20.53
C THR A 250 4.74 -3.78 -19.91
N CYS A 251 3.95 -2.78 -20.32
CA CYS A 251 4.02 -1.43 -19.74
C CYS A 251 3.67 -1.44 -18.24
N ASP A 252 2.59 -2.14 -17.85
CA ASP A 252 2.14 -2.26 -16.47
C ASP A 252 3.20 -2.95 -15.60
N LEU A 253 3.70 -4.10 -16.04
CA LEU A 253 4.74 -4.84 -15.33
C LEU A 253 6.03 -4.03 -15.21
N THR A 254 6.44 -3.32 -16.27
CA THR A 254 7.65 -2.49 -16.24
C THR A 254 7.49 -1.31 -15.29
N GLN A 255 6.31 -0.69 -15.26
CA GLN A 255 6.02 0.39 -14.33
C GLN A 255 6.11 -0.08 -12.87
N LEU A 256 5.52 -1.23 -12.56
CA LEU A 256 5.60 -1.84 -11.23
C LEU A 256 7.04 -2.20 -10.87
N ASP A 257 7.83 -2.70 -11.82
CA ASP A 257 9.24 -3.04 -11.60
C ASP A 257 10.11 -1.80 -11.32
N ILE A 258 9.86 -0.69 -12.02
CA ILE A 258 10.50 0.61 -11.72
C ILE A 258 10.10 1.08 -10.31
N LEU A 259 8.82 1.01 -9.95
CA LEU A 259 8.34 1.42 -8.63
C LEU A 259 9.03 0.61 -7.52
N ARG A 260 9.17 -0.72 -7.70
CA ARG A 260 9.94 -1.61 -6.80
C ARG A 260 11.36 -1.13 -6.64
N HIS A 261 12.02 -0.89 -7.77
CA HIS A 261 13.41 -0.49 -7.82
C HIS A 261 13.60 0.84 -7.11
N LEU A 262 12.68 1.79 -7.29
CA LEU A 262 12.69 3.07 -6.57
C LEU A 262 12.58 2.89 -5.05
N HIS A 263 11.78 1.92 -4.59
CA HIS A 263 11.62 1.63 -3.15
C HIS A 263 12.85 0.93 -2.54
N LEU A 264 13.60 0.15 -3.34
CA LEU A 264 14.87 -0.49 -2.92
C LEU A 264 15.88 0.54 -2.40
N PHE A 265 15.81 1.79 -2.86
CA PHE A 265 16.65 2.87 -2.38
C PHE A 265 16.65 2.98 -0.86
N ASN A 266 15.47 2.88 -0.24
CA ASN A 266 15.31 3.06 1.21
C ASN A 266 15.91 1.92 2.03
N GLU A 267 16.26 0.78 1.43
CA GLU A 267 16.96 -0.30 2.11
C GLU A 267 18.46 -0.02 2.24
N TYR A 268 19.04 0.71 1.27
CA TYR A 268 20.49 0.92 1.16
C TYR A 268 20.94 2.35 1.42
N PHE A 269 20.05 3.33 1.31
CA PHE A 269 20.38 4.75 1.42
C PHE A 269 19.49 5.48 2.43
N GLU A 270 20.03 6.51 3.05
CA GLU A 270 19.33 7.45 3.91
C GLU A 270 19.88 8.87 3.71
N GLY A 271 19.11 9.89 4.09
CA GLY A 271 19.56 11.28 4.04
C GLY A 271 20.52 11.64 5.18
N GLU A 272 21.32 12.69 5.00
CA GLU A 272 22.09 13.27 6.11
C GLU A 272 21.14 13.69 7.25
N SER A 273 21.42 13.21 8.46
CA SER A 273 20.75 13.71 9.66
C SER A 273 21.19 15.15 9.89
N LEU A 274 20.23 16.08 9.91
CA LEU A 274 20.52 17.47 10.26
C LEU A 274 21.15 17.50 11.66
N PRO A 275 22.26 18.24 11.87
CA PRO A 275 22.83 18.37 13.19
C PRO A 275 21.82 19.05 14.13
N SER A 276 21.58 18.38 15.26
CA SER A 276 20.74 18.86 16.37
C SER A 276 21.24 20.16 16.99
#